data_AF-A0A940QWE8-F1
#
_entry.id   AF-A0A940QWE8-F1
#
_cell.length_a   1.000
_cell.length_b   1.000
_cell.length_c   1.000
_cell.angle_alpha   90.00
_cell.angle_beta   90.00
_cell.angle_gamma   90.00
#
_symmetry.space_group_name_H-M   'P 1'
#
loop_
_entity.id
_entity.type
_entity.pdbx_description
1 polymer ?
#
loop_
_entity_poly.entity_id
_entity_poly.type
_entity_poly.pdbx_seq_one_letter_code
_entity_poly.pdbx_strand_id
1 'polypeptide(L)'
;DDNFTYLPFPPDILLSQKFAWAKPMAEEFKKDYNVEISGNSGEAYGIFWILLDAIQRAGSTDREKIREALAKTNITEESAKTNKMHLRALLLPYKRIAFGPDGQNPYVRIPICQFQNKDIRTVYPADIVAPGIKPVWPARPWDQRK
;
A
#
# COMPACT_ATOMS: atom_id res chain seq x y z
N ASP A 1 -19.48 -12.34 -11.73
CA ASP A 1 -18.46 -13.05 -10.91
C ASP A 1 -18.06 -12.16 -9.73
N ASP A 2 -19.05 -11.77 -8.93
CA ASP A 2 -19.00 -10.52 -8.15
C ASP A 2 -18.35 -10.67 -6.76
N ASN A 3 -17.53 -11.72 -6.59
CA ASN A 3 -16.91 -12.03 -5.30
C ASN A 3 -15.54 -11.38 -5.13
N PHE A 4 -14.89 -10.96 -6.22
CA PHE A 4 -13.57 -10.34 -6.16
C PHE A 4 -13.66 -8.82 -6.37
N THR A 5 -12.81 -8.09 -5.65
CA THR A 5 -12.66 -6.64 -5.79
C THR A 5 -11.19 -6.26 -5.77
N TYR A 6 -10.88 -5.07 -6.26
CA TYR A 6 -9.54 -4.50 -6.27
C TYR A 6 -9.50 -3.34 -5.29
N LEU A 7 -8.59 -3.41 -4.32
CA LEU A 7 -8.42 -2.37 -3.32
C LEU A 7 -6.92 -2.10 -3.14
N PRO A 8 -6.44 -0.85 -3.34
CA PRO A 8 -5.03 -0.54 -3.23
C PRO A 8 -4.50 -0.74 -1.80
N PHE A 9 -5.36 -0.51 -0.80
CA PHE A 9 -5.08 -0.78 0.61
C PHE A 9 -6.32 -1.39 1.29
N PRO A 10 -6.49 -2.73 1.28
CA PRO A 10 -7.54 -3.38 2.05
C PRO A 10 -7.13 -3.42 3.54
N PRO A 11 -8.03 -3.16 4.51
CA PRO A 11 -7.69 -3.18 5.93
C PRO A 11 -7.01 -4.49 6.40
N ASP A 12 -7.38 -5.61 5.81
CA ASP A 12 -6.82 -6.95 6.05
C ASP A 12 -5.31 -7.05 5.76
N ILE A 13 -4.74 -6.17 4.93
CA ILE A 13 -3.30 -6.18 4.65
C ILE A 13 -2.47 -5.95 5.91
N LEU A 14 -3.00 -5.22 6.91
CA LEU A 14 -2.37 -4.98 8.20
C LEU A 14 -2.22 -6.25 9.04
N LEU A 15 -2.95 -7.32 8.72
CA LEU A 15 -2.83 -8.62 9.36
C LEU A 15 -1.69 -9.47 8.75
N SER A 16 -1.13 -9.05 7.61
CA SER A 16 0.03 -9.73 7.03
C SER A 16 1.32 -9.39 7.81
N GLN A 17 2.26 -10.34 7.82
CA GLN A 17 3.57 -10.13 8.44
C GLN A 17 4.31 -8.92 7.83
N LYS A 18 4.12 -8.68 6.51
CA LYS A 18 4.78 -7.60 5.78
C LYS A 18 4.39 -6.21 6.28
N PHE A 19 3.14 -6.04 6.70
CA PHE A 19 2.59 -4.74 7.11
C PHE A 19 2.33 -4.61 8.61
N ALA A 20 2.78 -5.58 9.41
CA ALA A 20 2.64 -5.53 10.87
C ALA A 20 3.22 -4.25 11.49
N TRP A 21 4.26 -3.66 10.88
CA TRP A 21 4.86 -2.40 11.30
C TRP A 21 3.89 -1.19 11.20
N ALA A 22 2.90 -1.25 10.30
CA ALA A 22 1.97 -0.17 10.05
C ALA A 22 0.75 -0.19 10.99
N LYS A 23 0.57 -1.27 11.77
CA LYS A 23 -0.56 -1.43 12.68
C LYS A 23 -0.70 -0.28 13.70
N PRO A 24 0.36 0.15 14.42
CA PRO A 24 0.23 1.26 15.36
C PRO A 24 -0.19 2.58 14.70
N MET A 25 0.30 2.84 13.49
CA MET A 25 -0.08 4.01 12.70
C MET A 25 -1.56 3.96 12.29
N ALA A 26 -2.05 2.79 11.88
CA ALA A 26 -3.47 2.61 11.56
C ALA A 26 -4.38 2.77 12.79
N GLU A 27 -3.95 2.30 13.96
CA GLU A 27 -4.66 2.47 15.23
C GLU A 27 -4.72 3.95 15.65
N GLU A 28 -3.62 4.70 15.47
CA GLU A 28 -3.58 6.15 15.70
C GLU A 28 -4.52 6.90 14.74
N PHE A 29 -4.47 6.57 13.45
CA PHE A 29 -5.39 7.15 12.46
C PHE A 29 -6.85 6.91 12.84
N LYS A 30 -7.20 5.69 13.25
CA LYS A 30 -8.56 5.36 13.69
C LYS A 30 -8.95 6.11 14.96
N LYS A 31 -8.03 6.31 15.90
CA LYS A 31 -8.30 7.09 17.12
C LYS A 31 -8.63 8.54 16.80
N ASP A 32 -7.89 9.15 15.88
CA ASP A 32 -8.05 10.57 15.56
C ASP A 32 -9.27 10.86 14.68
N TYR A 33 -9.57 9.97 13.73
CA TYR A 33 -10.60 10.19 12.71
C TYR A 33 -11.82 9.28 12.84
N ASN A 34 -11.82 8.36 13.81
CA ASN A 34 -12.90 7.39 14.06
C ASN A 34 -13.26 6.52 12.84
N VAL A 35 -12.32 6.32 11.91
CA VAL A 35 -12.47 5.52 10.69
C VAL A 35 -11.20 4.72 10.40
N GLU A 36 -11.33 3.56 9.77
CA GLU A 36 -10.18 2.78 9.32
C GLU A 36 -9.41 3.52 8.22
N ILE A 37 -8.11 3.29 8.13
CA ILE A 37 -7.31 3.83 7.03
C ILE A 37 -7.78 3.25 5.70
N SER A 38 -8.10 4.13 4.76
CA SER A 38 -8.54 3.77 3.41
C SER A 38 -7.36 3.67 2.43
N GLY A 39 -7.61 3.14 1.24
CA GLY A 39 -6.72 3.23 0.08
C GLY A 39 -6.17 4.65 -0.14
N ASN A 40 -7.07 5.63 -0.25
CA ASN A 40 -6.71 7.01 -0.53
C ASN A 40 -5.89 7.63 0.60
N SER A 41 -6.24 7.33 1.86
CA SER A 41 -5.50 7.80 3.04
C SER A 41 -4.09 7.20 3.09
N GLY A 42 -3.97 5.90 2.77
CA GLY A 42 -2.68 5.21 2.67
C GLY A 42 -1.80 5.75 1.53
N GLU A 43 -2.40 6.07 0.39
CA GLU A 43 -1.71 6.73 -0.74
C GLU A 43 -1.20 8.12 -0.35
N ALA A 44 -2.04 8.95 0.25
CA ALA A 44 -1.63 10.28 0.71
C ALA A 44 -0.48 10.18 1.73
N TYR A 45 -0.53 9.22 2.65
CA TYR A 45 0.56 8.96 3.59
C TYR A 45 1.86 8.61 2.86
N GLY A 46 1.83 7.64 1.94
CA GLY A 46 3.01 7.23 1.18
C GLY A 46 3.59 8.37 0.33
N ILE A 47 2.74 9.15 -0.35
CA ILE A 47 3.12 10.30 -1.18
C ILE A 47 3.87 11.35 -0.36
N PHE A 48 3.43 11.64 0.87
CA PHE A 48 4.13 12.57 1.73
C PHE A 48 5.58 12.15 2.00
N TRP A 49 5.81 10.87 2.27
CA TRP A 49 7.17 10.35 2.51
C TRP A 49 8.05 10.34 1.27
N ILE A 50 7.46 10.11 0.08
CA ILE A 50 8.17 10.24 -1.20
C ILE A 50 8.64 11.69 -1.40
N LEU A 51 7.76 12.65 -1.15
CA LEU A 51 8.09 14.07 -1.28
C LEU A 51 9.15 14.50 -0.27
N LEU A 52 9.01 14.10 0.99
CA LEU A 52 9.98 14.42 2.03
C LEU A 52 11.36 13.84 1.72
N ASP A 53 11.43 12.57 1.28
CA ASP A 53 12.68 11.94 0.85
C ASP A 53 13.33 12.71 -0.32
N ALA A 54 12.55 13.12 -1.32
CA ALA A 54 13.06 13.90 -2.44
C ALA A 54 13.58 15.28 -2.02
N ILE A 55 12.88 15.98 -1.13
CA ILE A 55 13.34 17.27 -0.57
C ILE A 55 14.65 17.09 0.20
N GLN A 56 14.77 16.04 1.01
CA GLN A 56 15.99 15.76 1.77
C GLN A 56 17.17 15.41 0.85
N ARG A 57 16.95 14.59 -0.18
CA ARG A 57 17.98 14.29 -1.19
C ARG A 57 18.39 15.51 -2.02
N ALA A 58 17.46 16.41 -2.31
CA ALA A 58 17.77 17.66 -2.99
C ALA A 58 18.61 18.62 -2.14
N GLY A 59 18.54 18.50 -0.80
CA GLY A 59 19.23 19.38 0.14
C GLY A 59 18.87 20.86 -0.04
N SER A 60 17.68 21.14 -0.59
CA SER A 60 17.28 22.46 -1.05
C SER A 60 15.76 22.57 -1.16
N THR A 61 15.25 23.79 -1.05
CA THR A 61 13.86 24.14 -1.34
C THR A 61 13.67 24.63 -2.78
N ASP A 62 14.72 24.59 -3.60
CA ASP A 62 14.65 24.96 -5.01
C ASP A 62 13.78 23.98 -5.80
N ARG A 63 12.87 24.54 -6.60
CA ARG A 63 11.87 23.78 -7.38
C ARG A 63 12.53 22.79 -8.34
N GLU A 64 13.55 23.21 -9.08
CA GLU A 64 14.17 22.37 -10.09
C GLU A 64 14.99 21.25 -9.44
N LYS A 65 15.69 21.53 -8.34
CA LYS A 65 16.39 20.50 -7.56
C LYS A 65 15.44 19.45 -6.99
N ILE A 66 14.28 19.87 -6.45
CA ILE A 66 13.27 18.93 -5.95
C ILE A 66 12.68 18.11 -7.10
N ARG A 67 12.37 18.73 -8.24
CA ARG A 67 11.86 18.03 -9.42
C ARG A 67 12.86 16.98 -9.93
N GLU A 68 14.14 17.32 -9.99
CA GLU A 68 15.20 16.39 -10.36
C GLU A 68 15.32 15.23 -9.36
N ALA A 69 15.25 15.53 -8.05
CA ALA A 69 15.26 14.50 -7.01
C ALA A 69 14.03 13.59 -7.09
N LEU A 70 12.84 14.13 -7.37
CA LEU A 70 11.63 13.35 -7.59
C LEU A 70 11.77 12.42 -8.80
N ALA A 71 12.26 12.94 -9.94
CA ALA A 71 12.49 12.14 -11.15
C ALA A 71 13.50 11.00 -10.93
N LYS A 72 14.49 11.20 -10.05
CA LYS A 72 15.48 10.18 -9.65
C LYS A 72 14.99 9.22 -8.56
N THR A 73 13.74 9.34 -8.12
CA THR A 73 13.20 8.49 -7.04
C THR A 73 13.26 7.02 -7.44
N ASN A 74 13.83 6.21 -6.56
CA ASN A 74 13.92 4.77 -6.72
C ASN A 74 13.85 4.10 -5.34
N ILE A 75 12.64 3.98 -4.82
CA ILE A 75 12.38 3.34 -3.53
C ILE A 75 12.09 1.86 -3.79
N THR A 76 12.82 0.98 -3.12
CA THR A 76 12.70 -0.48 -3.24
C THR A 76 12.50 -1.12 -1.88
N GLU A 77 11.97 -2.34 -1.84
CA GLU A 77 11.91 -3.14 -0.60
C GLU A 77 13.27 -3.26 0.08
N GLU A 78 14.36 -3.38 -0.69
CA GLU A 78 15.71 -3.42 -0.13
C GLU A 78 16.07 -2.13 0.58
N SER A 79 15.84 -0.99 -0.06
CA SER A 79 16.13 0.32 0.54
C SER A 79 15.26 0.60 1.77
N ALA A 80 14.05 0.03 1.84
CA ALA A 80 13.16 0.16 2.98
C ALA A 80 13.64 -0.61 4.23
N LYS A 81 14.56 -1.58 4.08
CA LYS A 81 15.17 -2.28 5.23
C LYS A 81 16.04 -1.34 6.08
N THR A 82 16.62 -0.31 5.46
CA THR A 82 17.57 0.60 6.12
C THR A 82 17.11 2.05 6.15
N ASN A 83 16.20 2.46 5.26
CA ASN A 83 15.64 3.81 5.23
C ASN A 83 14.17 3.81 5.69
N LYS A 84 13.93 4.45 6.85
CA LYS A 84 12.61 4.57 7.47
C LYS A 84 11.59 5.39 6.66
N MET A 85 12.03 6.31 5.81
CA MET A 85 11.15 7.04 4.89
C MET A 85 10.72 6.15 3.74
N HIS A 86 11.65 5.35 3.22
CA HIS A 86 11.36 4.38 2.17
C HIS A 86 10.38 3.30 2.64
N LEU A 87 10.53 2.81 3.88
CA LEU A 87 9.56 1.90 4.49
C LEU A 87 8.15 2.51 4.52
N ARG A 88 8.03 3.78 4.92
CA ARG A 88 6.75 4.47 5.00
C ARG A 88 6.14 4.80 3.64
N ALA A 89 6.98 5.13 2.65
CA ALA A 89 6.55 5.31 1.27
C ALA A 89 5.96 4.01 0.69
N LEU A 90 6.46 2.84 1.12
CA LEU A 90 5.95 1.52 0.78
C LEU A 90 4.83 1.04 1.72
N LEU A 91 3.95 1.95 2.17
CA LEU A 91 2.74 1.56 2.88
C LEU A 91 1.78 0.78 1.97
N LEU A 92 1.72 1.12 0.68
CA LEU A 92 1.03 0.31 -0.32
C LEU A 92 1.90 -0.90 -0.72
N PRO A 93 1.28 -2.01 -1.18
CA PRO A 93 1.97 -3.26 -1.50
C PRO A 93 2.86 -3.23 -2.74
N TYR A 94 3.29 -2.05 -3.17
CA TYR A 94 4.29 -1.87 -4.21
C TYR A 94 5.62 -2.51 -3.77
N LYS A 95 6.33 -3.12 -4.71
CA LYS A 95 7.70 -3.61 -4.47
C LYS A 95 8.76 -2.54 -4.77
N ARG A 96 8.37 -1.56 -5.58
CA ARG A 96 9.20 -0.47 -6.03
C ARG A 96 8.34 0.76 -6.31
N ILE A 97 8.90 1.93 -6.07
CA ILE A 97 8.34 3.21 -6.51
C ILE A 97 9.44 3.93 -7.27
N ALA A 98 9.22 4.13 -8.55
CA ALA A 98 10.06 4.92 -9.43
C ALA A 98 9.19 5.53 -10.52
N PHE A 99 9.62 6.63 -11.13
CA PHE A 99 8.83 7.34 -12.12
C PHE A 99 9.41 7.16 -13.51
N GLY A 100 8.56 6.74 -14.46
CA GLY A 100 8.90 6.60 -15.87
C GLY A 100 8.99 7.95 -16.60
N PRO A 101 9.30 7.94 -17.90
CA PRO A 101 9.37 9.15 -18.72
C PRO A 101 8.05 9.95 -18.76
N ASP A 102 6.92 9.28 -18.56
CA ASP A 102 5.57 9.85 -18.47
C ASP A 102 5.22 10.33 -17.05
N GLY A 103 6.14 10.20 -16.09
CA GLY A 103 5.93 10.54 -14.69
C GLY A 103 5.09 9.53 -13.91
N GLN A 104 4.69 8.40 -14.53
CA GLN A 104 3.89 7.37 -13.87
C GLN A 104 4.77 6.36 -13.15
N ASN A 105 4.22 5.68 -12.14
CA ASN A 105 4.89 4.55 -11.49
C ASN A 105 4.50 3.24 -12.19
N PRO A 106 5.39 2.59 -12.98
CA PRO A 106 5.06 1.34 -13.67
C PRO A 106 5.01 0.14 -12.72
N TYR A 107 5.42 0.31 -11.45
CA TYR A 107 5.46 -0.73 -10.44
C TYR A 107 4.23 -0.74 -9.52
N VAL A 108 3.16 -0.05 -9.91
CA VAL A 108 1.87 -0.11 -9.22
C VAL A 108 1.43 -1.57 -9.12
N ARG A 109 0.97 -1.92 -7.92
CA ARG A 109 0.53 -3.27 -7.59
C ARG A 109 -0.75 -3.17 -6.79
N ILE A 110 -1.84 -3.66 -7.37
CA ILE A 110 -3.17 -3.60 -6.76
C ILE A 110 -3.54 -5.01 -6.26
N PRO A 111 -3.78 -5.17 -4.94
CA PRO A 111 -4.29 -6.42 -4.36
C PRO A 111 -5.61 -6.87 -4.96
N ILE A 112 -5.75 -8.20 -5.08
CA ILE A 112 -7.04 -8.85 -5.33
C ILE A 112 -7.62 -9.25 -3.97
N CYS A 113 -8.84 -8.81 -3.73
CA CYS A 113 -9.57 -9.06 -2.51
C CYS A 113 -10.83 -9.89 -2.79
N GLN A 114 -11.30 -10.63 -1.79
CA GLN A 114 -12.55 -11.37 -1.84
C GLN A 114 -13.34 -11.12 -0.55
N PHE A 115 -14.66 -10.93 -0.66
CA PHE A 115 -15.53 -10.91 0.51
C PHE A 115 -15.65 -12.34 1.08
N GLN A 116 -15.24 -12.53 2.34
CA GLN A 116 -15.32 -13.80 3.06
C GLN A 116 -15.81 -13.55 4.48
N ASN A 117 -16.89 -14.20 4.88
CA ASN A 117 -17.50 -14.06 6.22
C ASN A 117 -17.73 -12.59 6.61
N LYS A 118 -18.25 -11.78 5.67
CA LYS A 118 -18.52 -10.33 5.82
C LYS A 118 -17.28 -9.42 5.92
N ASP A 119 -16.08 -9.98 5.84
CA ASP A 119 -14.84 -9.22 5.78
C ASP A 119 -14.26 -9.19 4.36
N ILE A 120 -13.53 -8.13 4.04
CA ILE A 120 -12.69 -8.06 2.84
C ILE A 120 -11.38 -8.77 3.14
N ARG A 121 -11.04 -9.81 2.39
CA ARG A 121 -9.81 -10.59 2.55
C ARG A 121 -8.90 -10.44 1.35
N THR A 122 -7.62 -10.15 1.59
CA THR A 122 -6.62 -10.11 0.52
C THR A 122 -6.25 -11.54 0.15
N VAL A 123 -6.44 -11.93 -1.11
CA VAL A 123 -6.21 -13.30 -1.59
C VAL A 123 -5.05 -13.40 -2.58
N TYR A 124 -4.63 -12.28 -3.16
CA TYR A 124 -3.45 -12.18 -4.00
C TYR A 124 -2.92 -10.75 -3.93
N PRO A 125 -1.60 -10.53 -4.01
CA PRO A 125 -0.53 -11.52 -4.15
C PRO A 125 -0.08 -12.19 -2.85
N ALA A 126 0.46 -13.40 -2.97
CA ALA A 126 0.72 -14.30 -1.83
C ALA A 126 1.61 -13.71 -0.72
N ASP A 127 2.54 -12.81 -1.05
CA ASP A 127 3.45 -12.16 -0.10
C ASP A 127 2.77 -11.13 0.82
N ILE A 128 1.51 -10.78 0.55
CA ILE A 128 0.72 -9.84 1.36
C ILE A 128 -0.57 -10.46 1.90
N VAL A 129 -0.78 -11.75 1.66
CA VAL A 129 -1.94 -12.50 2.16
C VAL A 129 -1.73 -12.80 3.64
N ALA A 130 -2.73 -12.51 4.47
CA ALA A 130 -2.69 -12.85 5.88
C ALA A 130 -2.69 -14.38 6.08
N PRO A 131 -2.00 -14.91 7.11
CA PRO A 131 -1.95 -16.35 7.36
C PRO A 131 -3.35 -16.99 7.43
N GLY A 132 -3.53 -18.11 6.72
CA GLY A 132 -4.79 -18.86 6.72
C GLY A 132 -5.85 -18.39 5.72
N ILE A 133 -5.66 -17.23 5.08
CA ILE A 133 -6.56 -16.75 4.03
C ILE A 133 -6.26 -17.46 2.71
N LYS A 134 -7.31 -17.97 2.04
CA LYS A 134 -7.24 -18.60 0.73
C LYS A 134 -8.38 -18.09 -0.16
N PRO A 135 -8.17 -17.99 -1.48
CA PRO A 135 -9.29 -17.69 -2.39
C PRO A 135 -10.32 -18.82 -2.34
N VAL A 136 -11.61 -18.46 -2.31
CA VAL A 136 -12.73 -19.38 -2.48
C VAL A 136 -13.08 -19.42 -3.97
N TRP A 137 -12.94 -20.59 -4.58
CA TRP A 137 -13.24 -20.83 -5.99
C TRP A 137 -13.89 -22.22 -6.19
N PRO A 138 -14.96 -22.35 -7.01
CA PRO A 138 -15.70 -21.27 -7.67
C PRO A 138 -16.42 -20.37 -6.65
N ALA A 139 -16.91 -19.21 -7.11
CA ALA A 139 -17.76 -18.35 -6.29
C ALA A 139 -18.95 -19.14 -5.74
N ARG A 140 -19.24 -19.02 -4.44
CA ARG A 140 -20.41 -19.68 -3.85
C ARG A 140 -21.70 -19.22 -4.54
N PRO A 141 -22.69 -20.10 -4.74
CA PRO A 141 -24.04 -19.70 -5.15
C PRO A 141 -24.62 -18.60 -4.25
N TRP A 142 -25.52 -17.77 -4.78
CA TRP A 142 -26.05 -16.58 -4.07
C TRP A 142 -26.69 -16.93 -2.72
N ASP A 143 -27.45 -18.02 -2.69
CA ASP A 143 -28.11 -18.60 -1.51
C ASP A 143 -27.13 -19.16 -0.46
N GLN A 144 -25.85 -19.29 -0.80
CA GLN A 144 -24.79 -19.83 0.06
C GLN A 144 -23.75 -18.78 0.49
N ARG A 145 -23.92 -17.52 0.09
CA ARG A 145 -23.10 -16.38 0.56
C ARG A 145 -23.71 -15.85 1.86
N LYS A 146 -23.03 -16.05 3.00
CA LYS A 146 -23.45 -15.60 4.34
C LYS A 146 -22.49 -14.55 4.90
#